data_AF-A0AAG5D5C3-F1
#
_entry.id   AF-A0AAG5D5C3-F1
#
_cell.length_a   1.000
_cell.length_b   1.000
_cell.length_c   1.000
_cell.angle_alpha   90.00
_cell.angle_beta   90.00
_cell.angle_gamma   90.00
#
_symmetry.space_group_name_H-M   'P 1'
#
loop_
_entity.id
_entity.type
_entity.pdbx_description
1 polymer ?
#
loop_
_entity_poly.entity_id
_entity_poly.type
_entity_poly.pdbx_seq_one_letter_code
_entity_poly.pdbx_strand_id
1 'polypeptide(L)'
;MEASSLRIAPVKTELVTISSLRQGHPRVPVNVGGCVRRSSLSIRYLGVMLHDHLLWNDHVASIAVRSERAARAITCLMRNHSGPGNSGRRLLAGFAASIMRYVTPVWHHGVTTTVNRWRLECVQRLLARRLACTFRRVRYCTAMLVAGLIPTTAGEIRQEGRRDTIARWQPRWDADAAEGSAQDGR
;
A
#
# COMPACT_ATOMS: atom_id res chain seq x y z
N MET A 1 -4.44 -15.10 30.27
CA MET A 1 -4.61 -15.13 28.79
C MET A 1 -4.75 -16.58 28.32
N GLU A 2 -5.73 -17.31 28.87
CA GLU A 2 -6.13 -18.62 28.36
C GLU A 2 -7.61 -18.50 27.97
N ALA A 3 -7.87 -18.06 26.75
CA ALA A 3 -9.23 -17.94 26.21
C ALA A 3 -9.19 -18.04 24.69
N SER A 4 -8.63 -19.16 24.20
CA SER A 4 -8.78 -19.72 22.84
C SER A 4 -7.87 -20.95 22.75
N SER A 5 -8.34 -22.09 22.24
CA SER A 5 -7.55 -23.33 22.05
C SER A 5 -6.45 -23.22 20.97
N LEU A 6 -6.03 -22.02 20.60
CA LEU A 6 -5.07 -21.74 19.53
C LEU A 6 -3.65 -21.69 20.10
N ARG A 7 -2.83 -22.68 19.73
CA ARG A 7 -1.40 -22.71 20.07
C ARG A 7 -0.60 -22.02 18.97
N ILE A 8 0.26 -21.07 19.37
CA ILE A 8 1.21 -20.41 18.46
C ILE A 8 2.20 -21.46 17.94
N ALA A 9 2.41 -21.50 16.62
CA ALA A 9 3.40 -22.37 16.00
C ALA A 9 4.79 -21.68 16.02
N PRO A 10 5.76 -22.15 16.85
CA PRO A 10 7.05 -21.47 17.00
C PRO A 10 7.89 -21.42 15.72
N VAL A 11 7.65 -22.39 14.82
CA VAL A 11 8.37 -22.50 13.55
C VAL A 11 7.91 -21.46 12.52
N LYS A 12 6.64 -21.03 12.60
CA LYS A 12 6.06 -20.03 11.69
C LYS A 12 6.15 -18.61 12.23
N THR A 13 6.67 -18.44 13.44
CA THR A 13 6.75 -17.14 14.10
C THR A 13 7.99 -16.41 13.62
N GLU A 14 7.78 -15.31 12.90
CA GLU A 14 8.81 -14.35 12.52
C GLU A 14 8.73 -13.12 13.41
N LEU A 15 9.89 -12.51 13.69
CA LEU A 15 10.02 -11.33 14.54
C LEU A 15 10.86 -10.28 13.82
N VAL A 16 10.43 -9.03 13.89
CA VAL A 16 11.23 -7.85 13.58
C VAL A 16 11.20 -6.92 14.79
N THR A 17 12.36 -6.43 15.18
CA THR A 17 12.48 -5.41 16.22
C THR A 17 12.41 -4.05 15.54
N ILE A 18 11.48 -3.20 15.97
CA ILE A 18 11.33 -1.85 15.43
C ILE A 18 12.00 -0.88 16.40
N SER A 19 12.93 -0.06 15.91
CA SER A 19 13.38 1.13 16.66
C SER A 19 13.89 2.23 15.74
N SER A 20 13.94 3.43 16.31
CA SER A 20 14.50 4.64 15.71
C SER A 20 16.01 4.81 15.92
N LEU A 21 16.69 3.87 16.59
CA LEU A 21 18.12 3.96 16.87
C LEU A 21 18.94 3.74 15.59
N ARG A 22 19.89 4.63 15.28
CA ARG A 22 20.72 4.54 14.05
C ARG A 22 21.69 3.36 14.02
N GLN A 23 22.11 2.89 15.18
CA GLN A 23 22.90 1.68 15.30
C GLN A 23 21.90 0.52 15.27
N GLY A 24 21.78 -0.12 14.10
CA GLY A 24 20.84 -1.22 13.87
C GLY A 24 20.88 -2.28 14.98
N HIS A 25 19.77 -2.98 15.14
CA HIS A 25 19.58 -3.88 16.27
C HIS A 25 20.47 -5.12 16.15
N PRO A 26 21.20 -5.51 17.21
CA PRO A 26 21.72 -6.86 17.29
C PRO A 26 20.53 -7.82 17.24
N ARG A 27 20.67 -8.94 16.51
CA ARG A 27 19.61 -9.93 16.33
C ARG A 27 19.20 -10.51 17.68
N VAL A 28 18.21 -9.90 18.34
CA VAL A 28 17.78 -10.27 19.69
C VAL A 28 17.21 -11.69 19.63
N PRO A 29 17.80 -12.66 20.36
CA PRO A 29 17.23 -13.99 20.44
C PRO A 29 15.98 -13.95 21.32
N VAL A 30 14.84 -14.31 20.76
CA VAL A 30 13.58 -14.42 21.50
C VAL A 30 13.18 -15.88 21.55
N ASN A 31 12.86 -16.36 22.76
CA ASN A 31 12.36 -17.71 22.96
C ASN A 31 10.84 -17.72 22.77
N VAL A 32 10.37 -18.40 21.74
CA VAL A 32 8.94 -18.63 21.47
C VAL A 32 8.69 -20.12 21.65
N GLY A 33 7.98 -20.51 22.72
CA GLY A 33 7.56 -21.90 22.94
C GLY A 33 8.71 -22.93 22.91
N GLY A 34 9.89 -22.59 23.43
CA GLY A 34 11.07 -23.47 23.45
C GLY A 34 11.96 -23.39 22.21
N CYS A 35 11.59 -22.59 21.20
CA CYS A 35 12.40 -22.33 20.02
C CYS A 35 13.01 -20.92 20.07
N VAL A 36 14.34 -20.82 20.00
CA VAL A 36 15.04 -19.54 19.87
C VAL A 36 14.92 -19.03 18.43
N ARG A 37 14.23 -17.91 18.24
CA ARG A 37 14.13 -17.20 16.96
C ARG A 37 14.96 -15.92 17.02
N ARG A 38 15.74 -15.68 15.96
CA ARG A 38 16.48 -14.43 15.77
C ARG A 38 15.60 -13.42 15.04
N SER A 39 15.65 -12.15 15.43
CA SER A 39 14.95 -11.10 14.69
C SER A 39 15.50 -10.96 13.26
N SER A 40 14.61 -10.78 12.30
CA SER A 40 14.90 -10.39 10.92
C SER A 40 15.00 -8.86 10.81
N LEU A 41 15.62 -8.37 9.74
CA LEU A 41 15.65 -6.94 9.40
C LEU A 41 14.38 -6.48 8.70
N SER A 42 13.67 -7.41 8.06
CA SER A 42 12.39 -7.14 7.43
C SER A 42 11.43 -8.32 7.57
N ILE A 43 10.15 -8.01 7.65
CA ILE A 43 9.05 -8.97 7.72
C ILE A 43 7.96 -8.58 6.74
N ARG A 44 7.28 -9.58 6.19
CA ARG A 44 6.12 -9.35 5.34
C ARG A 44 4.85 -9.40 6.17
N TYR A 45 4.15 -8.27 6.25
CA TYR A 45 2.87 -8.15 6.95
C TYR A 45 1.78 -7.69 5.97
N LEU A 46 0.75 -8.50 5.76
CA LEU A 46 -0.36 -8.20 4.84
C LEU A 46 0.07 -7.77 3.43
N GLY A 47 1.19 -8.32 2.95
CA GLY A 47 1.77 -7.98 1.64
C GLY A 47 2.67 -6.73 1.63
N VAL A 48 2.81 -6.05 2.76
CA VAL A 48 3.73 -4.94 3.02
C VAL A 48 5.05 -5.48 3.54
N MET A 49 6.17 -4.90 3.11
CA MET A 49 7.48 -5.18 3.70
C MET A 49 7.75 -4.13 4.76
N LEU A 50 7.86 -4.58 6.01
CA LEU A 50 8.19 -3.74 7.14
C LEU A 50 9.65 -3.91 7.48
N HIS A 51 10.40 -2.81 7.48
CA HIS A 51 11.79 -2.78 7.93
C HIS A 51 11.87 -2.42 9.41
N ASP A 52 12.95 -2.85 10.05
CA ASP A 52 13.33 -2.50 11.43
C ASP A 52 13.31 -1.00 11.73
N HIS A 53 13.70 -0.16 10.77
CA HIS A 53 13.66 1.30 10.88
C HIS A 53 12.44 1.95 10.22
N LEU A 54 11.41 1.17 9.89
CA LEU A 54 10.24 1.63 9.13
C LEU A 54 10.61 2.34 7.81
N LEU A 55 11.74 1.94 7.22
CA LEU A 55 12.18 2.42 5.91
C LEU A 55 11.34 1.75 4.82
N TRP A 56 10.69 2.57 4.01
CA TRP A 56 9.75 2.10 2.98
C TRP A 56 10.39 1.89 1.61
N ASN A 57 11.70 2.11 1.46
CA ASN A 57 12.39 2.08 0.16
C ASN A 57 12.24 0.73 -0.55
N ASP A 58 12.56 -0.37 0.14
CA ASP A 58 12.49 -1.71 -0.45
C ASP A 58 11.05 -2.12 -0.70
N HIS A 59 10.13 -1.70 0.18
CA HIS A 59 8.72 -1.91 -0.03
C HIS A 59 8.22 -1.22 -1.31
N VAL A 60 8.54 0.07 -1.49
CA VAL A 60 8.15 0.83 -2.69
C VAL A 60 8.80 0.23 -3.94
N ALA A 61 10.06 -0.19 -3.88
CA ALA A 61 10.71 -0.89 -4.98
C ALA A 61 9.98 -2.19 -5.34
N SER A 62 9.61 -3.00 -4.34
CA SER A 62 8.86 -4.25 -4.53
C SER A 62 7.47 -4.02 -5.14
N ILE A 63 6.76 -2.98 -4.72
CA ILE A 63 5.45 -2.60 -5.25
C ILE A 63 5.60 -2.10 -6.69
N ALA A 64 6.60 -1.26 -6.96
CA ALA A 64 6.84 -0.74 -8.30
C ALA A 64 7.08 -1.89 -9.29
N VAL A 65 7.94 -2.85 -8.94
CA VAL A 65 8.20 -4.03 -9.78
C VAL A 65 6.94 -4.87 -9.98
N ARG A 66 6.18 -5.15 -8.91
CA ARG A 66 4.94 -5.95 -9.00
C ARG A 66 3.90 -5.27 -9.89
N SER A 67 3.72 -3.96 -9.69
CA SER A 67 2.77 -3.14 -10.42
C SER A 67 3.19 -2.93 -11.87
N GLU A 68 4.49 -2.81 -12.13
CA GLU A 68 5.04 -2.74 -13.48
C GLU A 68 4.77 -4.04 -14.25
N ARG A 69 5.00 -5.20 -13.63
CA ARG A 69 4.70 -6.49 -14.27
C ARG A 69 3.22 -6.60 -14.65
N ALA A 70 2.33 -6.26 -13.72
CA ALA A 70 0.89 -6.22 -13.99
C ALA A 70 0.54 -5.21 -15.09
N ALA A 71 1.08 -4.00 -15.02
CA ALA A 71 0.85 -2.94 -16.00
C ALA A 71 1.36 -3.32 -17.40
N ARG A 72 2.49 -4.00 -17.52
CA ARG A 72 3.03 -4.50 -18.79
C ARG A 72 2.14 -5.59 -19.38
N ALA A 73 1.71 -6.56 -18.56
CA ALA A 73 0.77 -7.59 -19.01
C ALA A 73 -0.54 -6.99 -19.54
N ILE A 74 -1.11 -6.03 -18.81
CA ILE A 74 -2.32 -5.30 -19.20
C ILE A 74 -2.08 -4.45 -20.46
N THR A 75 -0.91 -3.83 -20.56
CA THR A 75 -0.52 -3.03 -21.73
C THR A 75 -0.52 -3.87 -23.01
N CYS A 76 -0.09 -5.13 -22.95
CA CYS A 76 -0.13 -6.03 -24.10
C CYS A 76 -1.56 -6.29 -24.61
N LEU A 77 -2.55 -6.30 -23.70
CA LEU A 77 -3.98 -6.42 -24.03
C LEU A 77 -4.57 -5.10 -24.55
N MET A 78 -4.05 -3.95 -24.08
CA MET A 78 -4.53 -2.60 -24.40
C MET A 78 -3.77 -1.96 -25.56
N ARG A 79 -3.75 -2.62 -26.74
CA ARG A 79 -3.21 -2.02 -27.98
C ARG A 79 -3.96 -0.73 -28.31
N ASN A 80 -3.28 0.26 -28.91
CA ASN A 80 -3.92 1.55 -29.21
C ASN A 80 -5.02 1.40 -30.27
N HIS A 81 -4.78 0.58 -31.28
CA HIS A 81 -5.73 0.22 -32.32
C HIS A 81 -6.28 -1.18 -32.04
N SER A 82 -7.60 -1.35 -32.19
CA SER A 82 -8.30 -2.64 -32.01
C SER A 82 -8.18 -3.26 -30.61
N GLY A 83 -7.95 -2.44 -29.58
CA GLY A 83 -7.96 -2.88 -28.18
C GLY A 83 -9.35 -2.81 -27.54
N PRO A 84 -9.47 -3.20 -26.25
CA PRO A 84 -10.73 -3.12 -25.51
C PRO A 84 -11.27 -1.69 -25.46
N GLY A 85 -12.60 -1.57 -25.34
CA GLY A 85 -13.28 -0.30 -25.16
C GLY A 85 -12.86 0.44 -23.89
N ASN A 86 -13.22 1.71 -23.78
CA ASN A 86 -12.78 2.60 -22.68
C ASN A 86 -13.13 2.06 -21.27
N SER A 87 -14.26 1.38 -21.12
CA SER A 87 -14.68 0.74 -19.86
C SER A 87 -13.72 -0.39 -19.45
N GLY A 88 -13.42 -1.31 -20.37
CA GLY A 88 -12.47 -2.41 -20.13
C GLY A 88 -11.06 -1.91 -19.84
N ARG A 89 -10.62 -0.86 -20.54
CA ARG A 89 -9.34 -0.18 -20.27
C ARG A 89 -9.28 0.38 -18.86
N ARG A 90 -10.34 1.08 -18.43
CA ARG A 90 -10.47 1.65 -17.07
C ARG A 90 -10.45 0.57 -16.00
N LEU A 91 -11.15 -0.54 -16.22
CA LEU A 91 -11.15 -1.68 -15.30
C LEU A 91 -9.74 -2.25 -15.12
N LEU A 92 -9.06 -2.57 -16.22
CA LEU A 92 -7.72 -3.17 -16.18
C LEU A 92 -6.70 -2.21 -15.57
N ALA A 93 -6.73 -0.93 -15.92
CA ALA A 93 -5.83 0.04 -15.32
C ALA A 93 -6.15 0.29 -13.84
N GLY A 94 -7.43 0.22 -13.46
CA GLY A 94 -7.88 0.26 -12.07
C GLY A 94 -7.27 -0.87 -11.24
N PHE A 95 -7.22 -2.09 -11.79
CA PHE A 95 -6.57 -3.23 -11.16
C PHE A 95 -5.06 -3.02 -10.96
N ALA A 96 -4.31 -2.61 -11.99
CA ALA A 96 -2.88 -2.36 -11.79
C ALA A 96 -2.61 -1.17 -10.85
N ALA A 97 -3.47 -0.15 -10.88
CA ALA A 97 -3.36 0.98 -9.98
C ALA A 97 -3.78 0.65 -8.53
N SER A 98 -4.66 -0.34 -8.31
CA SER A 98 -5.04 -0.78 -6.96
C SER A 98 -3.89 -1.47 -6.24
N ILE A 99 -3.04 -2.22 -6.96
CA ILE A 99 -1.80 -2.82 -6.40
C ILE A 99 -0.90 -1.73 -5.81
N MET A 100 -0.77 -0.60 -6.52
CA MET A 100 -0.01 0.56 -6.03
C MET A 100 -0.74 1.37 -4.95
N ARG A 101 -2.07 1.26 -4.83
CA ARG A 101 -2.86 2.08 -3.90
C ARG A 101 -3.22 1.37 -2.59
N TYR A 102 -3.21 0.04 -2.57
CA TYR A 102 -3.76 -0.78 -1.49
C TYR A 102 -3.28 -0.36 -0.09
N VAL A 103 -2.00 -0.01 0.05
CA VAL A 103 -1.43 0.39 1.34
C VAL A 103 -0.64 1.70 1.25
N THR A 104 -0.88 2.51 0.21
CA THR A 104 -0.25 3.83 0.08
C THR A 104 -0.25 4.64 1.37
N PRO A 105 -1.33 4.70 2.18
CA PRO A 105 -1.28 5.53 3.39
C PRO A 105 -0.18 5.11 4.39
N VAL A 106 0.16 3.82 4.45
CA VAL A 106 1.18 3.31 5.37
C VAL A 106 2.60 3.66 4.89
N TRP A 107 2.86 3.57 3.59
CA TRP A 107 4.20 3.76 3.03
C TRP A 107 4.38 5.08 2.25
N HIS A 108 3.41 5.99 2.26
CA HIS A 108 3.48 7.26 1.51
C HIS A 108 4.72 8.09 1.88
N HIS A 109 5.17 8.02 3.15
CA HIS A 109 6.41 8.64 3.60
C HIS A 109 7.66 8.17 2.83
N GLY A 110 7.63 6.96 2.25
CA GLY A 110 8.67 6.44 1.37
C GLY A 110 8.74 7.09 0.00
N VAL A 111 7.71 7.84 -0.41
CA VAL A 111 7.63 8.53 -1.72
C VAL A 111 8.33 9.90 -1.69
N THR A 112 8.83 10.32 -0.52
CA THR A 112 9.66 11.52 -0.35
C THR A 112 10.93 11.47 -1.19
N THR A 113 11.57 10.29 -1.27
CA THR A 113 12.76 10.07 -2.10
C THR A 113 12.45 10.19 -3.59
N THR A 114 13.25 10.99 -4.31
CA THR A 114 13.13 11.21 -5.76
C THR A 114 13.14 9.91 -6.56
N VAL A 115 14.00 8.96 -6.18
CA VAL A 115 14.11 7.64 -6.82
C VAL A 115 12.81 6.83 -6.71
N ASN A 116 12.21 6.81 -5.51
CA ASN A 116 10.97 6.07 -5.27
C ASN A 116 9.79 6.71 -5.99
N ARG A 117 9.74 8.04 -5.97
CA ARG A 117 8.76 8.81 -6.74
C ARG A 117 8.86 8.47 -8.24
N TRP A 118 10.07 8.54 -8.80
CA TRP A 118 10.32 8.24 -10.21
C TRP A 118 9.88 6.81 -10.58
N ARG A 119 10.19 5.80 -9.74
CA ARG A 119 9.74 4.41 -9.96
C ARG A 119 8.23 4.30 -10.06
N LEU A 120 7.50 4.96 -9.15
CA LEU A 120 6.03 4.94 -9.14
C LEU A 120 5.45 5.71 -10.34
N GLU A 121 6.01 6.88 -10.66
CA GLU A 121 5.61 7.68 -11.82
C GLU A 121 5.80 6.91 -13.13
N CYS A 122 6.88 6.13 -13.27
CA CYS A 122 7.10 5.28 -14.44
C CYS A 122 5.96 4.28 -14.66
N VAL A 123 5.50 3.61 -13.60
CA VAL A 123 4.39 2.65 -13.66
C VAL A 123 3.07 3.37 -13.95
N GLN A 124 2.80 4.47 -13.26
CA GLN A 124 1.58 5.25 -13.48
C GLN A 124 1.53 5.83 -14.90
N ARG A 125 2.64 6.34 -15.42
CA ARG A 125 2.75 6.84 -16.79
C ARG A 125 2.49 5.75 -17.82
N LEU A 126 2.96 4.52 -17.58
CA LEU A 126 2.69 3.39 -18.45
C LEU A 126 1.18 3.11 -18.53
N LEU A 127 0.50 3.05 -17.39
CA LEU A 127 -0.95 2.82 -17.32
C LEU A 127 -1.75 3.97 -17.93
N ALA A 128 -1.42 5.21 -17.56
CA ALA A 128 -2.09 6.42 -18.03
C ALA A 128 -2.04 6.53 -19.56
N ARG A 129 -0.87 6.23 -20.15
CA ARG A 129 -0.72 6.27 -21.61
C ARG A 129 -1.62 5.28 -22.33
N ARG A 130 -1.86 4.09 -21.75
CA ARG A 130 -2.71 3.05 -22.34
C ARG A 130 -4.19 3.29 -22.13
N LEU A 131 -4.56 3.90 -21.02
CA LEU A 131 -5.92 4.39 -20.79
C LEU A 131 -6.30 5.49 -21.77
N ALA A 132 -5.45 6.49 -21.89
CA ALA A 132 -5.70 7.67 -22.70
C ALA A 132 -5.35 7.48 -24.20
N CYS A 133 -4.86 6.30 -24.59
CA CYS A 133 -4.37 6.00 -25.95
C CYS A 133 -3.34 7.02 -26.48
N THR A 134 -2.61 7.68 -25.59
CA THR A 134 -1.65 8.76 -25.93
C THR A 134 -0.33 8.25 -26.49
N PHE A 135 0.40 9.15 -27.17
CA PHE A 135 1.73 8.88 -27.71
C PHE A 135 2.79 8.58 -26.65
N ARG A 136 3.91 7.96 -27.09
CA ARG A 136 5.02 7.59 -26.19
C ARG A 136 5.69 8.77 -25.49
N ARG A 137 5.72 9.92 -26.15
CA ARG A 137 6.43 11.12 -25.68
C ARG A 137 5.63 11.98 -24.69
N VAL A 138 4.35 11.70 -24.47
CA VAL A 138 3.50 12.50 -23.57
C VAL A 138 4.09 12.51 -22.15
N ARG A 139 4.20 13.71 -21.56
CA ARG A 139 4.71 13.92 -20.19
C ARG A 139 3.79 13.24 -19.18
N TYR A 140 4.33 12.90 -18.01
CA TYR A 140 3.61 12.19 -16.96
C TYR A 140 2.31 12.93 -16.55
N CYS A 141 2.41 14.21 -16.19
CA CYS A 141 1.25 15.00 -15.73
C CYS A 141 0.14 15.05 -16.78
N THR A 142 0.50 15.26 -18.06
CA THR A 142 -0.45 15.27 -19.17
C THR A 142 -1.13 13.92 -19.37
N ALA A 143 -0.37 12.82 -19.32
CA ALA A 143 -0.94 11.48 -19.47
C ALA A 143 -1.94 11.16 -18.34
N MET A 144 -1.60 11.52 -17.10
CA MET A 144 -2.47 11.31 -15.93
C MET A 144 -3.76 12.14 -16.01
N LEU A 145 -3.63 13.42 -16.41
CA LEU A 145 -4.77 14.33 -16.59
C LEU A 145 -5.76 13.77 -17.62
N VAL A 146 -5.27 13.41 -18.82
CA VAL A 146 -6.14 12.86 -19.88
C VAL A 146 -6.72 11.50 -19.48
N ALA A 147 -5.97 10.68 -18.75
CA ALA A 147 -6.45 9.39 -18.27
C ALA A 147 -7.44 9.50 -17.10
N GLY A 148 -7.55 10.67 -16.45
CA GLY A 148 -8.32 10.85 -15.22
C GLY A 148 -7.82 10.00 -14.06
N LEU A 149 -6.50 9.74 -14.00
CA LEU A 149 -5.89 8.97 -12.91
C LEU A 149 -5.34 9.90 -11.82
N ILE A 150 -5.48 9.47 -10.56
CA ILE A 150 -4.92 10.19 -9.41
C ILE A 150 -3.45 9.78 -9.22
N PRO A 151 -2.49 10.74 -9.15
CA PRO A 151 -1.10 10.46 -8.80
C PRO A 151 -0.99 9.70 -7.47
N THR A 152 -0.06 8.74 -7.36
CA THR A 152 0.19 8.06 -6.06
C THR A 152 0.73 9.03 -5.02
N THR A 153 1.43 10.09 -5.46
CA THR A 153 1.88 11.21 -4.62
C THR A 153 0.72 12.04 -4.06
N ALA A 154 -0.42 12.10 -4.74
CA ALA A 154 -1.61 12.82 -4.26
C ALA A 154 -2.39 12.06 -3.17
N GLY A 155 -1.87 10.92 -2.70
CA GLY A 155 -2.47 10.15 -1.60
C GLY A 155 -2.62 10.97 -0.30
N GLU A 156 -1.74 11.95 -0.06
CA GLU A 156 -1.81 12.87 1.09
C GLU A 156 -3.13 13.65 1.11
N ILE A 157 -3.57 14.20 -0.02
CA ILE A 157 -4.82 14.95 -0.16
C ILE A 157 -6.03 14.08 0.21
N ARG A 158 -5.99 12.80 -0.15
CA ARG A 158 -7.07 11.85 0.17
C ARG A 158 -7.06 11.42 1.64
N GLN A 159 -5.89 11.34 2.28
CA GLN A 159 -5.80 11.04 3.70
C GLN A 159 -6.39 12.17 4.54
N GLU A 160 -6.09 13.41 4.19
CA GLU A 160 -6.63 14.58 4.89
C GLU A 160 -8.16 14.59 4.81
N GLY A 161 -8.72 14.45 3.60
CA GLY A 161 -10.17 14.34 3.44
C GLY A 161 -10.77 13.14 4.20
N ARG A 162 -10.05 12.03 4.36
CA ARG A 162 -10.50 10.90 5.20
C ARG A 162 -10.47 11.24 6.67
N ARG A 163 -9.44 11.93 7.17
CA ARG A 163 -9.35 12.41 8.55
C ARG A 163 -10.50 13.36 8.86
N ASP A 164 -10.78 14.31 7.98
CA ASP A 164 -11.91 15.24 8.11
C ASP A 164 -13.26 14.53 8.10
N THR A 165 -13.37 13.46 7.33
CA THR A 165 -14.58 12.64 7.30
C THR A 165 -14.70 11.85 8.60
N ILE A 166 -13.65 11.16 9.04
CA ILE A 166 -13.64 10.41 10.31
C ILE A 166 -13.94 11.36 11.47
N ALA A 167 -13.26 12.50 11.57
CA ALA A 167 -13.47 13.50 12.63
C ALA A 167 -14.91 14.02 12.68
N ARG A 168 -15.59 14.13 11.53
CA ARG A 168 -17.02 14.50 11.48
C ARG A 168 -17.96 13.41 11.96
N TRP A 169 -17.67 12.14 11.66
CA TRP A 169 -18.56 11.03 12.01
C TRP A 169 -18.25 10.40 13.38
N GLN A 170 -17.02 10.54 13.88
CA GLN A 170 -16.56 9.94 15.14
C GLN A 170 -17.44 10.34 16.34
N PRO A 171 -17.78 11.63 16.54
CA PRO A 171 -18.62 12.03 17.67
C PRO A 171 -20.03 11.43 17.63
N ARG A 172 -20.58 11.26 16.42
CA ARG A 172 -21.88 10.62 16.22
C ARG A 172 -21.82 9.13 16.56
N TRP A 173 -20.76 8.46 16.15
CA TRP A 173 -20.56 7.04 16.44
C TRP A 173 -20.36 6.80 17.94
N ASP A 174 -19.57 7.67 18.59
CA ASP A 174 -19.32 7.57 20.03
C ASP A 174 -20.62 7.83 20.84
N ALA A 175 -21.51 8.71 20.37
CA ALA A 175 -22.83 8.93 20.95
C ALA A 175 -23.75 7.70 20.79
N ASP A 176 -23.85 7.12 19.59
CA ASP A 176 -24.67 5.92 19.33
C ASP A 176 -24.19 4.73 20.19
N ALA A 177 -22.87 4.60 20.41
CA ALA A 177 -22.29 3.54 21.26
C ALA A 177 -22.58 3.76 22.76
N ALA A 178 -22.65 5.01 23.22
CA ALA A 178 -23.01 5.35 24.59
C ALA A 178 -24.50 5.11 24.88
N GLU A 179 -25.38 5.33 23.90
CA GLU A 179 -26.82 5.06 24.03
C GLU A 179 -27.13 3.55 24.09
N GLY A 180 -26.45 2.73 23.29
CA GLY A 180 -26.63 1.28 23.30
C GLY A 180 -26.18 0.59 24.59
N SER A 181 -25.12 1.09 25.22
CA SER A 181 -24.62 0.55 26.50
C SER A 181 -25.49 0.94 27.71
N ALA A 182 -26.28 2.00 27.61
CA ALA A 182 -27.27 2.38 28.61
C ALA A 182 -28.57 1.54 28.54
N GLN A 183 -28.88 0.94 27.39
CA GLN A 183 -30.05 0.08 27.19
C GLN A 183 -29.80 -1.38 27.58
N ASP A 184 -28.58 -1.90 27.42
CA ASP A 184 -28.21 -3.29 27.72
C ASP A 184 -27.93 -3.55 29.22
N GLY A 185 -28.02 -2.51 30.06
CA GLY A 185 -27.79 -2.55 31.51
C GLY A 185 -29.06 -2.51 32.37
N ARG A 186 -30.25 -2.74 31.81
CA ARG A 186 -31.54 -2.84 32.52
C ARG A 186 -32.11 -4.24 32.52
#